data_AF-A0A327STC9-F1
#
_entry.id   AF-A0A327STC9-F1
#
_cell.length_a   1.000
_cell.length_b   1.000
_cell.length_c   1.000
_cell.angle_alpha   90.00
_cell.angle_beta   90.00
_cell.angle_gamma   90.00
#
_symmetry.space_group_name_H-M   'P 1'
#
loop_
_entity.id
_entity.type
_entity.pdbx_description
1 polymer ?
#
loop_
_entity_poly.entity_id
_entity_poly.type
_entity_poly.pdbx_seq_one_letter_code
_entity_poly.pdbx_strand_id
1 'polypeptide(L)' 'MDKKATISLKIRDIFYTARFIGVLKYNNVNTYWENEWESRMFSLSFSYKFGNMKIKTTRNRKTYTAEEQGRVSN' A
#
# COMPACT_ATOMS: atom_id res chain seq x y z
N MET A 1 18.77 -10.26 11.77
CA MET A 1 18.72 -9.99 10.32
C MET A 1 17.87 -8.75 10.10
N ASP A 2 18.50 -7.64 9.72
CA ASP A 2 17.84 -6.34 9.59
C ASP A 2 16.92 -6.31 8.35
N LYS A 3 15.61 -6.08 8.55
CA LYS A 3 14.59 -5.91 7.49
C LYS A 3 14.74 -4.55 6.78
N LYS A 4 15.91 -4.29 6.19
CA LYS A 4 16.27 -3.03 5.52
C LYS A 4 15.79 -2.96 4.07
N ALA A 5 15.64 -4.11 3.41
CA ALA A 5 15.13 -4.21 2.05
C ALA A 5 13.73 -4.83 2.03
N THR A 6 12.88 -4.38 1.11
CA THR A 6 11.56 -4.96 0.83
C THR A 6 11.36 -5.00 -0.68
N ILE A 7 11.08 -6.18 -1.21
CA ILE A 7 10.64 -6.38 -2.59
C ILE A 7 9.15 -6.72 -2.52
N SER A 8 8.34 -6.07 -3.35
CA SER A 8 6.90 -6.31 -3.45
C SER A 8 6.51 -6.56 -4.89
N LEU A 9 5.79 -7.64 -5.11
CA LEU A 9 5.25 -8.03 -6.40
C LEU A 9 3.73 -7.95 -6.36
N LYS A 10 3.13 -7.25 -7.32
CA LYS A 10 1.68 -7.16 -7.48
C LYS A 10 1.32 -7.52 -8.91
N ILE A 11 0.39 -8.44 -9.07
CA ILE A 11 -0.13 -8.87 -10.36
C ILE A 11 -1.63 -8.66 -10.34
N ARG A 12 -2.16 -7.98 -11.36
CA ARG A 12 -3.59 -7.73 -11.56
C ARG A 12 -4.07 -8.50 -12.78
N ASP A 13 -5.24 -9.10 -12.64
CA ASP A 13 -5.96 -9.82 -13.69
C ASP A 13 -5.17 -10.95 -14.38
N ILE A 14 -4.66 -11.91 -13.58
CA ILE A 14 -3.85 -13.04 -14.08
C ILE A 14 -4.57 -13.84 -15.17
N PHE A 15 -5.90 -13.94 -15.09
CA PHE A 15 -6.72 -14.78 -15.98
C PHE A 15 -7.44 -13.99 -17.09
N TYR A 16 -7.11 -12.71 -17.32
CA TYR A 16 -7.72 -11.87 -18.36
C TYR A 16 -9.26 -11.82 -18.31
N THR A 17 -9.76 -11.47 -17.14
CA THR A 17 -11.17 -11.50 -16.75
C THR A 17 -11.87 -10.16 -16.92
N ALA A 18 -11.14 -9.06 -17.10
CA ALA A 18 -11.74 -7.74 -17.28
C ALA A 18 -12.26 -7.52 -18.71
N ARG A 19 -13.36 -8.19 -19.02
CA ARG A 19 -14.16 -7.95 -20.21
C ARG A 19 -15.62 -7.78 -19.82
N PHE A 20 -16.34 -6.97 -20.57
CA PHE A 20 -17.79 -6.85 -20.46
C PHE A 20 -18.44 -7.22 -21.77
N ILE A 21 -19.43 -8.12 -21.70
CA ILE A 21 -20.24 -8.55 -22.84
C ILE A 21 -21.68 -8.16 -22.56
N GLY A 22 -22.25 -7.33 -23.43
CA GLY A 22 -23.65 -6.95 -23.42
C GLY A 22 -24.37 -7.55 -24.62
N VAL A 23 -25.47 -8.25 -24.38
CA VAL A 23 -26.35 -8.77 -25.45
C VAL A 23 -27.73 -8.18 -25.26
N LEU A 24 -28.21 -7.43 -26.25
CA LEU A 24 -29.55 -6.86 -26.28
C LEU A 24 -30.33 -7.51 -27.43
N LYS A 25 -31.42 -8.20 -27.07
CA LYS A 25 -32.37 -8.75 -28.04
C LYS A 25 -33.72 -8.09 -27.81
N TYR A 26 -34.13 -7.24 -28.75
CA TYR A 26 -35.42 -6.55 -28.69
C TYR A 26 -36.06 -6.47 -30.08
N ASN A 27 -37.28 -6.99 -30.21
CA ASN A 27 -38.00 -7.15 -31.47
C ASN A 27 -37.12 -7.82 -32.55
N ASN A 28 -36.83 -7.08 -33.61
CA ASN A 28 -36.05 -7.42 -34.78
C ASN A 28 -34.60 -6.87 -34.72
N VAL A 29 -34.17 -6.38 -33.56
CA VAL A 29 -32.81 -5.86 -33.33
C VAL A 29 -32.05 -6.80 -32.39
N ASN A 30 -30.88 -7.25 -32.85
CA ASN A 30 -29.91 -7.99 -32.07
C ASN A 30 -28.62 -7.16 -32.00
N THR A 31 -28.30 -6.64 -30.82
CA THR A 31 -27.11 -5.83 -30.59
C THR A 31 -26.15 -6.59 -29.69
N TYR A 32 -24.90 -6.70 -30.14
CA TYR A 32 -23.79 -7.27 -29.40
C TYR A 32 -22.78 -6.17 -29.07
N TRP A 33 -22.43 -6.05 -27.79
CA TRP A 33 -21.44 -5.11 -27.29
C TRP A 33 -20.34 -5.86 -26.56
N GLU A 34 -19.10 -5.61 -26.94
CA GLU A 34 -17.92 -6.12 -26.26
C GLU A 34 -17.01 -4.96 -25.88
N ASN A 35 -16.69 -4.86 -24.59
CA ASN A 35 -15.74 -3.89 -24.07
C ASN A 35 -14.59 -4.64 -23.39
N GLU A 36 -13.38 -4.42 -23.89
CA GLU A 36 -12.15 -4.88 -23.25
C GLU A 36 -11.48 -3.68 -22.56
N TRP A 37 -11.13 -3.85 -21.29
CA TRP A 37 -10.34 -2.85 -20.56
C TRP A 37 -8.90 -3.29 -20.44
N GLU A 38 -7.98 -2.33 -20.36
CA GLU A 38 -6.61 -2.64 -19.97
C GLU A 38 -6.60 -3.16 -18.52
N SER A 39 -6.21 -4.42 -18.35
CA SER A 39 -6.46 -5.13 -17.10
C SER A 39 -5.27 -5.90 -16.54
N ARG A 40 -4.46 -6.47 -17.43
CA ARG A 40 -3.25 -7.21 -17.09
C ARG A 40 -2.13 -6.23 -16.75
N MET A 41 -1.89 -6.06 -15.46
CA MET A 41 -0.86 -5.17 -14.95
C MET A 41 0.07 -5.92 -13.99
N PHE A 42 1.38 -5.75 -14.21
CA PHE A 42 2.43 -6.26 -13.34
C PHE A 42 3.16 -5.08 -12.71
N SER A 43 3.33 -5.08 -11.39
CA SER A 43 4.03 -4.03 -10.65
C SER A 43 5.06 -4.65 -9.71
N LEU A 44 6.32 -4.28 -9.93
CA LEU A 44 7.45 -4.64 -9.08
C LEU A 44 7.91 -3.39 -8.34
N SER A 45 8.03 -3.48 -7.02
CA SER A 45 8.50 -2.39 -6.18
C SER A 45 9.66 -2.86 -5.31
N PHE A 46 10.76 -2.11 -5.36
CA PHE A 46 11.90 -2.28 -4.48
C PHE A 46 11.98 -1.09 -3.53
N SER A 47 12.14 -1.36 -2.24
CA SER A 47 12.29 -0.33 -1.22
C SER A 47 13.43 -0.70 -0.29
N TYR A 48 14.35 0.23 -0.07
CA TYR A 48 15.49 0.04 0.82
C TYR A 48 15.59 1.20 1.81
N LYS A 49 15.63 0.88 3.10
CA LYS A 49 15.70 1.86 4.19
C LYS A 49 17.16 2.16 4.52
N PHE A 50 17.63 3.32 4.09
CA PHE A 50 18.95 3.85 4.43
C PHE A 50 18.89 4.64 5.76
N GLY A 51 19.94 4.56 6.58
CA GLY A 51 20.10 5.35 7.81
C GLY A 51 19.93 4.59 9.14
N ASN A 52 20.11 5.32 10.25
CA ASN A 52 20.00 4.78 11.62
C ASN A 52 18.52 4.55 11.99
N MET A 53 17.99 3.37 11.68
CA MET A 53 16.65 2.95 12.10
C MET A 53 16.47 2.83 13.63
N LYS A 54 17.58 2.97 14.38
CA LYS A 54 17.63 3.04 15.84
C LYS A 54 17.41 4.46 16.39
N ILE A 55 16.74 5.37 15.70
CA ILE A 55 16.14 6.51 16.41
C ILE A 55 15.02 5.89 17.25
N LYS A 56 15.41 5.47 18.45
CA LYS A 56 14.53 4.97 19.48
C LYS A 56 13.44 6.02 19.65
N THR A 57 12.23 5.70 19.17
CA THR A 57 11.03 6.13 19.87
C THR A 57 11.32 5.95 21.36
N THR A 58 11.09 6.97 22.19
CA THR A 58 11.73 7.17 23.51
C THR A 58 13.01 8.02 23.46
N ARG A 59 12.90 9.22 22.89
CA ARG A 59 13.69 10.35 23.41
C ARG A 59 13.07 10.73 24.77
N ASN A 60 13.22 9.86 25.79
CA ASN A 60 12.99 10.21 27.20
C ASN A 60 14.10 11.18 27.60
N ARG A 61 14.09 12.39 27.04
CA ARG A 61 14.91 13.47 27.56
C ARG A 61 14.22 13.94 28.83
N LYS A 62 14.52 13.28 29.95
CA LYS A 62 14.34 13.90 31.27
C LYS A 62 15.23 15.13 31.27
N THR A 63 14.61 16.28 31.03
CA THR A 63 15.27 17.57 31.15
C THR A 63 15.32 17.86 32.64
N TYR A 64 16.42 18.40 33.16
CA TYR A 64 16.63 18.69 34.60
C TYR A 64 15.41 19.33 35.29
N THR A 65 14.66 20.17 34.57
CA THR A 65 13.41 20.79 35.04
C THR A 65 12.34 19.79 35.50
N ALA A 66 12.26 18.60 34.90
CA ALA A 66 11.32 17.56 35.29
C ALA A 66 11.72 16.81 36.58
N GLU A 67 13.02 16.80 36.92
CA GLU A 67 13.50 16.27 38.22
C GLU A 67 13.27 17.28 39.34
N GLU A 68 13.40 18.59 39.06
CA GLU A 68 13.06 19.65 40.01
C GLU A 68 11.56 19.66 40.35
N GLN A 69 10.68 19.40 39.38
CA GLN A 69 9.22 19.34 39.60
C GLN A 69 8.81 18.23 40.59
N GLY A 70 9.56 17.13 40.66
CA GLY A 70 9.32 16.03 41.59
C GLY A 70 9.78 16.32 43.03
N ARG A 71 10.67 17.30 43.22
CA ARG A 71 11.18 17.71 44.54
C ARG A 71 10.30 18.74 45.24
N VAL A 72 9.54 19.54 44.48
CA VAL A 72 8.61 20.54 45.02
C VAL A 72 7.23 19.99 45.38
N SER A 73 6.97 18.70 45.10
CA SER A 73 5.67 18.07 45.34
C SER A 73 5.61 17.18 46.59
N ASN A 74 6.59 17.26 47.50
CA ASN A 74 6.58 16.57 48.80
C ASN A 74 6.76 17.53 49.97
#